data_AF-A0A7J4P0S0-F1
#
_entry.id   AF-A0A7J4P0S0-F1
#
_cell.length_a   1.000
_cell.length_b   1.000
_cell.length_c   1.000
_cell.angle_alpha   90.00
_cell.angle_beta   90.00
_cell.angle_gamma   90.00
#
_symmetry.space_group_name_H-M   'P 1'
#
loop_
_entity.id
_entity.type
_entity.pdbx_description
1 polymer ?
#
loop_
_entity_poly.entity_id
_entity_poly.type
_entity_poly.pdbx_seq_one_letter_code
_entity_poly.pdbx_strand_id
1 'polypeptide(L)'
;MKYIAFLECASEDLDDFIEIWHRRTKAGHTVKTLFPPHSMANTPKGFSGFTIFETDSEEEMMHYVTEYSKVASVEVCPIWESKKGAELWQKFKLPMKKK
;
A
#
# COMPACT_ATOMS: atom_id res chain seq x y z
N MET A 1 -1.92 -5.96 11.18
CA MET A 1 -0.66 -5.90 10.39
C MET A 1 -0.51 -4.49 9.82
N LYS A 2 0.70 -3.99 9.59
CA LYS A 2 0.92 -2.67 8.97
C LYS A 2 1.37 -2.85 7.53
N TYR A 3 0.93 -1.96 6.65
CA TYR A 3 1.25 -1.99 5.23
C TYR A 3 1.58 -0.58 4.74
N ILE A 4 2.52 -0.48 3.80
CA ILE A 4 2.72 0.72 2.98
C ILE A 4 2.16 0.41 1.59
N ALA A 5 1.32 1.31 1.07
CA ALA A 5 0.86 1.26 -0.30
C ALA A 5 1.47 2.42 -1.09
N PHE A 6 2.13 2.11 -2.19
CA PHE A 6 2.61 3.07 -3.19
C PHE A 6 1.58 3.17 -4.31
N LEU A 7 1.35 4.39 -4.78
CA LEU A 7 0.30 4.75 -5.71
C LEU A 7 0.89 5.64 -6.79
N GLU A 8 0.66 5.28 -8.05
CA GLU A 8 0.98 6.12 -9.19
C GLU A 8 -0.23 6.25 -10.12
N CYS A 9 -0.65 7.47 -10.39
CA CYS A 9 -1.81 7.80 -11.19
C CYS A 9 -1.44 8.91 -12.18
N ALA A 10 -1.85 8.74 -13.44
CA ALA A 10 -1.65 9.74 -14.48
C ALA A 10 -2.55 10.97 -14.24
N SER A 11 -2.19 12.12 -14.81
CA SER A 11 -2.98 13.34 -14.66
C SER A 11 -4.42 13.22 -15.16
N GLU A 12 -4.63 12.49 -16.24
CA GLU A 12 -5.95 12.26 -16.85
C GLU A 12 -6.90 11.41 -15.99
N ASP A 13 -6.37 10.60 -15.08
CA ASP A 13 -7.15 9.67 -14.25
C ASP A 13 -7.35 10.18 -12.80
N LEU A 14 -6.90 11.41 -12.51
CA LEU A 14 -6.92 11.97 -11.14
C LEU A 14 -8.32 12.12 -10.57
N ASP A 15 -9.30 12.50 -11.39
CA ASP A 15 -10.69 12.68 -10.95
C ASP A 15 -11.27 11.33 -10.51
N ASP A 16 -11.10 10.28 -11.32
CA ASP A 16 -11.54 8.92 -11.00
C ASP A 16 -10.80 8.36 -9.77
N PHE A 17 -9.51 8.70 -9.61
CA PHE A 17 -8.73 8.35 -8.44
C PHE A 17 -9.30 8.95 -7.14
N ILE A 18 -9.75 10.21 -7.19
CA ILE A 18 -10.41 10.89 -6.06
C ILE A 18 -11.80 10.27 -5.80
N GLU A 19 -12.54 9.90 -6.85
CA GLU A 19 -13.85 9.27 -6.69
C GLU A 19 -13.78 7.92 -5.97
N ILE A 20 -12.75 7.11 -6.23
CA ILE A 20 -12.52 5.83 -5.52
C ILE A 20 -12.41 6.05 -4.01
N TRP A 21 -11.71 7.11 -3.58
CA TRP A 21 -11.59 7.45 -2.16
C TRP A 21 -12.98 7.66 -1.54
N HIS A 22 -13.83 8.46 -2.20
CA HIS A 22 -15.19 8.75 -1.73
C HIS A 22 -16.09 7.50 -1.73
N ARG A 23 -16.01 6.65 -2.76
CA ARG A 23 -16.79 5.40 -2.84
C ARG A 23 -16.43 4.47 -1.69
N ARG A 24 -15.13 4.26 -1.45
CA ARG A 24 -14.64 3.34 -0.44
C ARG A 24 -14.94 3.79 0.98
N THR A 25 -14.81 5.08 1.26
CA THR A 25 -15.18 5.64 2.57
C THR A 25 -16.68 5.54 2.85
N LYS A 26 -17.54 5.78 1.85
CA LYS A 26 -18.99 5.60 1.98
C LYS A 26 -19.42 4.14 2.17
N ALA A 27 -18.72 3.19 1.56
CA ALA A 27 -19.05 1.76 1.63
C ALA A 27 -18.60 1.08 2.95
N GLY A 28 -17.91 1.78 3.85
CA GLY A 28 -17.44 1.22 5.12
C GLY A 28 -16.22 0.27 4.99
N HIS A 29 -15.73 0.03 3.77
CA HIS A 29 -14.50 -0.74 3.51
C HIS A 29 -13.25 0.14 3.66
N THR A 30 -13.05 0.64 4.88
CA THR A 30 -11.93 1.52 5.21
C THR A 30 -10.89 0.77 6.05
N VAL A 31 -9.73 0.54 5.45
CA VAL A 31 -8.53 0.19 6.20
C VAL A 31 -8.14 1.37 7.10
N LYS A 32 -7.77 1.12 8.35
CA LYS A 32 -7.34 2.19 9.26
C LYS A 32 -6.09 2.84 8.69
N THR A 33 -6.20 4.13 8.34
CA THR A 33 -5.10 4.91 7.79
C THR A 33 -4.22 5.43 8.93
N LEU A 34 -3.00 4.94 9.03
CA LEU A 34 -2.00 5.41 10.00
C LEU A 34 -1.26 6.65 9.50
N PHE A 35 -1.02 6.72 8.19
CA PHE A 35 -0.39 7.85 7.55
C PHE A 35 -1.16 8.14 6.26
N PRO A 36 -1.74 9.36 6.11
CA PRO A 36 -2.57 9.68 4.97
C PRO A 36 -1.74 9.73 3.68
N PRO A 37 -2.39 9.75 2.50
CA PRO A 37 -1.69 9.88 1.22
C PRO A 37 -0.76 11.08 1.21
N HIS A 38 0.52 10.83 0.96
CA HIS A 38 1.55 11.84 0.81
C HIS A 38 2.24 11.70 -0.55
N SER A 39 2.40 12.82 -1.23
CA SER A 39 3.12 12.88 -2.50
C SER A 39 4.62 12.65 -2.30
N MET A 40 5.23 11.91 -3.22
CA MET A 40 6.69 11.82 -3.33
C MET A 40 7.20 12.99 -4.19
N ALA A 41 8.43 13.45 -3.93
CA ALA A 41 9.00 14.55 -4.70
C ALA A 41 9.24 14.11 -6.16
N ASN A 42 8.90 14.98 -7.11
CA ASN A 42 9.00 14.78 -8.57
C ASN A 42 7.80 14.06 -9.22
N THR A 43 6.63 14.71 -9.24
CA THR A 43 5.42 14.25 -9.95
C THR A 43 5.13 15.10 -11.19
N PRO A 44 5.93 15.01 -12.28
CA PRO A 44 5.75 15.90 -13.42
C PRO A 44 4.46 15.65 -14.22
N LYS A 45 3.74 14.53 -14.02
CA LYS A 45 2.57 14.12 -14.83
C LYS A 45 1.49 13.32 -14.07
N GLY A 46 1.09 13.77 -12.88
CA GLY A 46 0.00 13.13 -12.12
C GLY A 46 0.30 13.04 -10.63
N PHE A 47 -0.16 11.98 -9.98
CA PHE A 47 0.09 11.71 -8.57
C PHE A 47 1.01 10.50 -8.42
N SER A 48 2.12 10.67 -7.69
CA SER A 48 2.91 9.56 -7.16
C SER A 48 3.08 9.77 -5.66
N GLY A 49 2.76 8.77 -4.87
CA GLY A 49 2.69 8.92 -3.42
C GLY A 49 2.61 7.61 -2.69
N PHE A 50 2.53 7.70 -1.37
CA PHE A 50 2.33 6.54 -0.51
C PHE A 50 1.39 6.86 0.65
N THR A 51 0.86 5.79 1.24
CA THR A 51 -0.04 5.82 2.38
C THR A 51 0.23 4.59 3.25
N ILE A 52 0.04 4.71 4.56
CA ILE A 52 0.29 3.62 5.50
C ILE A 52 -1.00 3.20 6.18
N PHE A 53 -1.26 1.90 6.19
CA PHE A 53 -2.45 1.30 6.77
C PHE A 53 -2.13 0.35 7.91
N GLU A 54 -3.12 0.16 8.77
CA GLU A 54 -3.18 -0.92 9.75
C GLU A 54 -4.47 -1.71 9.54
N THR A 55 -4.35 -2.99 9.25
CA THR A 55 -5.49 -3.91 9.18
C THR A 55 -5.00 -5.33 9.47
N ASP A 56 -5.87 -6.13 10.08
CA ASP A 56 -5.69 -7.58 10.24
C ASP A 56 -6.54 -8.36 9.21
N SER A 57 -7.29 -7.66 8.35
CA SER A 57 -8.12 -8.24 7.30
C SER A 57 -7.40 -8.17 5.94
N GLU A 58 -7.04 -9.34 5.40
CA GLU A 58 -6.53 -9.45 4.04
C GLU A 58 -7.58 -9.01 3.00
N GLU A 59 -8.86 -9.25 3.26
CA GLU A 59 -9.96 -8.86 2.38
C GLU A 59 -10.08 -7.34 2.22
N GLU A 60 -9.94 -6.58 3.31
CA GLU A 60 -9.96 -5.12 3.25
C GLU A 60 -8.78 -4.55 2.46
N MET A 61 -7.61 -5.17 2.59
CA MET A 61 -6.42 -4.81 1.81
C MET A 61 -6.57 -5.19 0.33
N MET A 62 -7.13 -6.37 0.03
CA MET A 62 -7.42 -6.78 -1.34
C MET A 62 -8.46 -5.88 -1.99
N HIS A 63 -9.48 -5.47 -1.25
CA HIS A 63 -10.47 -4.48 -1.72
C HIS A 63 -9.81 -3.12 -1.97
N TYR A 64 -8.90 -2.67 -1.08
CA TYR A 64 -8.10 -1.46 -1.31
C TYR A 64 -7.36 -1.52 -2.66
N VAL A 65 -6.62 -2.61 -2.89
CA VAL A 65 -5.81 -2.80 -4.10
C VAL A 65 -6.68 -2.90 -5.34
N THR A 66 -7.74 -3.72 -5.29
CA THR A 66 -8.61 -3.98 -6.44
C THR A 66 -9.30 -2.71 -6.92
N GLU A 67 -9.73 -1.85 -6.00
CA GLU A 67 -10.41 -0.62 -6.34
C GLU A 67 -9.45 0.40 -6.97
N TYR A 68 -8.29 0.63 -6.35
CA TYR A 68 -7.32 1.61 -6.86
C TYR A 68 -6.59 1.15 -8.13
N SER A 69 -6.39 -0.17 -8.31
CA SER A 69 -5.75 -0.72 -9.51
C SER A 69 -6.54 -0.51 -10.80
N LYS A 70 -7.78 0.00 -10.71
CA LYS A 70 -8.59 0.36 -11.88
C LYS A 70 -8.09 1.62 -12.60
N VAL A 71 -7.42 2.53 -11.86
CA VAL A 71 -7.04 3.87 -12.35
C VAL A 71 -5.63 4.31 -11.92
N ALA A 72 -4.92 3.46 -11.18
CA ALA A 72 -3.58 3.71 -10.70
C ALA A 72 -2.77 2.42 -10.65
N SER A 73 -1.45 2.54 -10.74
CA SER A 73 -0.55 1.48 -10.31
C SER A 73 -0.53 1.44 -8.79
N VAL A 74 -0.69 0.25 -8.21
CA VAL A 74 -0.72 0.05 -6.75
C VAL A 74 0.26 -1.05 -6.37
N GLU A 75 1.20 -0.73 -5.49
CA GLU A 75 2.09 -1.70 -4.87
C GLU A 75 1.90 -1.68 -3.36
N VAL A 76 1.66 -2.84 -2.74
CA VAL A 76 1.46 -2.96 -1.29
C VAL A 76 2.55 -3.83 -0.69
N CYS A 77 3.26 -3.29 0.30
CA CYS A 77 4.30 -4.02 1.03
C CYS A 77 3.93 -4.12 2.52
N PRO A 78 4.06 -5.30 3.14
CA PRO A 78 3.93 -5.43 4.58
C PRO A 78 5.09 -4.71 5.29
N ILE A 79 4.77 -3.94 6.33
CA ILE A 79 5.76 -3.31 7.22
C ILE A 79 6.01 -4.26 8.39
N TRP A 80 7.19 -4.85 8.40
CA TRP A 80 7.61 -5.77 9.46
C TRP A 80 8.15 -4.97 10.64
N GLU A 81 7.87 -5.44 11.86
CA GLU A 81 8.59 -4.94 13.03
C GLU A 81 10.09 -5.22 12.86
N SER A 82 10.94 -4.22 13.11
CA SER A 82 12.39 -4.31 12.90
C SER A 82 13.02 -5.52 13.60
N LYS A 83 12.45 -5.94 14.74
CA LYS A 83 12.87 -7.15 15.47
C LYS A 83 12.60 -8.43 14.66
N LYS A 84 11.41 -8.59 14.08
CA LYS A 84 11.05 -9.72 13.22
C LYS A 84 11.85 -9.71 11.91
N GLY A 85 12.08 -8.54 11.34
CA GLY A 85 12.92 -8.37 10.14
C GLY A 85 14.36 -8.79 10.39
N ALA A 86 14.94 -8.39 11.53
CA ALA A 86 16.28 -8.80 11.94
C ALA A 86 16.38 -10.33 12.17
N GLU A 87 15.37 -10.92 12.84
CA GLU A 87 15.31 -12.38 13.07
C GLU A 87 15.22 -13.17 11.76
N LEU A 88 14.41 -12.71 10.80
CA LEU A 88 14.32 -13.33 9.47
C LEU A 88 15.61 -13.19 8.67
N TRP A 89 16.21 -12.00 8.67
CA TRP A 89 17.49 -11.77 8.00
C TRP A 89 18.59 -12.70 8.53
N GLN A 90 18.66 -12.91 9.85
CA GLN A 90 19.58 -13.87 10.45
C GLN A 90 19.30 -15.30 9.98
N LYS A 91 18.03 -15.71 9.85
CA LYS A 91 17.65 -17.03 9.31
C LYS A 91 18.03 -17.20 7.83
N PHE A 92 17.89 -16.15 7.02
CA PHE A 92 18.27 -16.18 5.59
C PHE A 92 19.80 -16.18 5.37
N LYS A 93 20.57 -15.59 6.30
CA LYS A 93 22.03 -15.60 6.25
C LYS A 93 22.66 -16.94 6.65
N LEU A 94 21.92 -17.84 7.28
CA LEU A 94 22.44 -19.17 7.58
C LEU A 94 22.50 -19.96 6.26
N PRO A 95 23.66 -20.49 5.86
CA PRO A 95 23.79 -21.23 4.62
C PRO A 95 22.77 -22.38 4.65
N MET A 96 21.91 -22.44 3.62
CA MET A 96 21.12 -23.63 3.36
C MET A 96 22.11 -24.80 3.32
N LYS A 97 22.12 -25.64 4.36
CA LYS A 97 22.88 -26.87 4.36
C LYS A 97 22.41 -27.65 3.14
N LYS A 98 23.24 -27.68 2.10
CA LYS A 98 23.05 -28.56 0.95
C LYS A 98 23.02 -29.98 1.53
N LYS A 99 21.85 -30.61 1.47
CA LYS A 99 21.72 -32.05 1.66
C LYS A 99 22.25 -32.74 0.41
#